data_AF-A0A9P5B4Q8-F1
#
_entry.id   AF-A0A9P5B4Q8-F1
#
_cell.length_a   1.000
_cell.length_b   1.000
_cell.length_c   1.000
_cell.angle_alpha   90.00
_cell.angle_beta   90.00
_cell.angle_gamma   90.00
#
_symmetry.space_group_name_H-M   'P 1'
#
loop_
_entity.id
_entity.type
_entity.pdbx_description
1 polymer ?
#
loop_
_entity_poly.entity_id
_entity_poly.type
_entity_poly.pdbx_seq_one_letter_code
_entity_poly.pdbx_strand_id
1 'polypeptide(L)' 'MPMINKIREDTEVWKCMRTKADGTICPGATEPAQMLCEKCGLKRDVGAVANNEDGKKIGELKKIEATGIEHWEFNDN' A
#
# COMPACT_ATOMS: atom_id res chain seq x y z
N MET A 1 -5.21 -0.76 22.29
CA MET A 1 -4.67 -1.91 21.53
C MET A 1 -4.52 -1.42 20.10
N PRO A 2 -3.29 -1.26 19.56
CA PRO A 2 -3.13 -0.63 18.26
C PRO A 2 -3.73 -1.54 17.19
N MET A 3 -4.67 -0.99 16.43
CA MET A 3 -5.30 -1.64 15.29
C MET A 3 -4.20 -1.89 14.27
N ILE A 4 -3.75 -3.14 14.19
CA ILE A 4 -2.76 -3.54 13.21
C ILE A 4 -3.51 -3.58 11.88
N ASN A 5 -3.41 -2.49 11.12
CA ASN A 5 -3.72 -2.43 9.70
C ASN A 5 -2.72 -3.33 8.92
N LYS A 6 -2.73 -4.63 9.22
CA LYS A 6 -1.78 -5.60 8.70
C LYS A 6 -2.20 -5.91 7.28
N ILE A 7 -1.42 -5.42 6.31
CA ILE A 7 -1.39 -6.03 4.98
C ILE A 7 -1.01 -7.51 5.18
N ARG A 8 -1.50 -8.40 4.30
CA ARG A 8 -1.21 -9.84 4.30
C ARG A 8 0.27 -10.09 4.61
N GLU A 9 0.54 -11.11 5.42
CA GLU A 9 1.85 -11.38 6.04
C GLU A 9 2.98 -11.67 5.05
N ASP A 10 2.66 -12.09 3.83
CA ASP A 10 3.59 -12.25 2.69
C ASP A 10 3.86 -10.95 1.92
N THR A 11 3.31 -9.80 2.37
CA THR A 11 3.64 -8.49 1.83
C THR A 11 4.88 -7.92 2.50
N GLU A 12 5.96 -7.80 1.73
CA GLU A 12 7.20 -7.18 2.17
C GLU A 12 7.16 -5.66 2.05
N VAL A 13 6.55 -5.13 0.98
CA VAL A 13 6.45 -3.69 0.74
C VAL A 13 5.15 -3.34 0.03
N TRP A 14 4.63 -2.13 0.28
CA TRP A 14 3.57 -1.54 -0.53
C TRP A 14 4.11 -0.39 -1.37
N LYS A 15 3.66 -0.30 -2.61
CA LYS A 15 3.94 0.82 -3.51
C LYS A 15 2.85 1.87 -3.40
N CYS A 16 3.25 3.13 -3.27
CA CYS A 16 2.35 4.24 -3.01
C CYS A 16 1.38 4.52 -4.15
N MET A 17 1.82 4.37 -5.41
CA MET A 17 1.01 4.59 -6.62
C MET A 17 0.27 5.94 -6.70
N ARG A 18 0.52 6.89 -5.79
CA ARG A 18 -0.07 8.22 -5.82
C ARG A 18 0.55 9.06 -6.92
N THR A 19 -0.30 9.67 -7.72
CA THR A 19 0.10 10.69 -8.70
C THR A 19 0.52 11.96 -7.97
N LYS A 20 1.74 12.43 -8.24
CA LYS A 20 2.22 13.73 -7.77
C LYS A 20 1.53 14.85 -8.55
N ALA A 21 1.65 16.09 -8.07
CA ALA A 21 1.14 17.28 -8.76
C ALA A 21 1.67 17.43 -10.20
N ASP A 22 2.85 16.85 -10.46
CA ASP A 22 3.53 16.82 -11.76
C ASP A 22 2.97 15.76 -12.74
N GLY A 23 1.96 14.96 -12.33
CA GLY A 23 1.40 13.88 -13.16
C GLY A 23 2.18 12.56 -13.09
N THR A 24 3.36 12.56 -12.47
CA THR A 24 4.17 11.34 -12.29
C THR A 24 3.70 10.52 -11.09
N ILE A 25 3.57 9.20 -11.26
CA ILE A 25 3.26 8.26 -10.16
C ILE A 25 4.45 8.16 -9.22
N CYS A 26 4.21 8.22 -7.91
CA CYS A 26 5.25 8.01 -6.92
C CYS A 26 5.75 6.56 -6.97
N PRO A 27 7.04 6.31 -7.31
CA PRO A 27 7.62 4.98 -7.30
C PRO A 27 8.04 4.54 -5.89
N GLY A 28 7.55 5.22 -4.84
CA GLY A 28 7.89 4.91 -3.47
C GLY A 28 7.35 3.55 -3.07
N ALA A 29 8.25 2.70 -2.60
CA ALA A 29 7.94 1.47 -1.89
C ALA A 29 8.25 1.70 -0.41
N THR A 30 7.38 1.22 0.46
CA THR A 30 7.47 1.44 1.90
C THR A 30 7.00 0.17 2.62
N GLU A 31 7.47 -0.05 3.84
CA GLU A 31 7.08 -1.22 4.65
C GLU A 31 5.57 -1.28 4.90
N PRO A 32 4.96 -2.49 4.95
CA PRO A 32 3.52 -2.69 5.16
C PRO A 32 3.01 -2.10 6.47
N ALA A 33 3.86 -1.99 7.49
CA ALA A 33 3.53 -1.37 8.76
C ALA A 33 3.37 0.16 8.69
N GLN A 34 3.99 0.80 7.70
CA GLN A 34 4.02 2.26 7.57
C GLN A 34 2.88 2.75 6.68
N MET A 35 2.02 3.61 7.21
CA MET A 35 0.92 4.21 6.44
C MET A 35 1.35 5.38 5.56
N LEU A 36 2.52 5.97 5.80
CA LEU A 36 3.04 7.11 5.04
C LEU A 36 4.13 6.63 4.10
N CYS A 37 4.06 7.03 2.84
CA CYS A 37 5.12 6.73 1.89
C CYS A 37 6.36 7.57 2.24
N GLU A 38 7.49 6.92 2.48
CA GLU A 38 8.75 7.59 2.84
C GLU A 38 9.30 8.47 1.72
N LYS A 39 8.93 8.18 0.46
CA LYS A 39 9.41 8.91 -0.72
C LYS A 39 8.66 10.21 -1.01
N CYS A 40 7.35 10.26 -0.76
CA CYS A 40 6.53 11.43 -1.08
C CYS A 40 5.80 12.02 0.13
N GLY A 41 5.88 11.38 1.29
CA GLY A 41 5.18 11.79 2.51
C GLY A 41 3.66 11.62 2.45
N LEU A 42 3.12 11.06 1.36
CA LEU A 42 1.68 10.87 1.20
C LEU A 42 1.22 9.62 1.93
N LYS A 43 0.02 9.70 2.51
CA LYS A 43 -0.63 8.54 3.12
C LYS A 43 -1.00 7.51 2.06
N ARG A 44 -0.92 6.24 2.46
CA ARG A 44 -1.43 5.11 1.70
C ARG A 44 -2.90 5.32 1.39
N ASP A 45 -3.23 5.11 0.13
CA ASP A 45 -4.54 5.41 -0.43
C ASP A 45 -4.94 4.31 -1.43
N VAL A 46 -6.21 4.31 -1.82
CA VAL A 46 -6.75 3.39 -2.82
C VAL A 46 -5.89 3.41 -4.09
N GLY A 47 -5.55 2.23 -4.60
CA GLY A 47 -4.62 2.02 -5.72
C GLY A 47 -3.19 1.68 -5.29
N ALA A 48 -2.88 1.71 -3.98
CA ALA A 48 -1.60 1.18 -3.48
C ALA A 48 -1.45 -0.32 -3.80
N VAL A 49 -0.23 -0.74 -4.10
CA VAL A 49 0.04 -2.11 -4.57
C VAL A 49 0.89 -2.85 -3.55
N ALA A 50 0.45 -4.02 -3.09
CA ALA A 50 1.20 -4.89 -2.21
C ALA A 50 2.13 -5.79 -3.02
N ASN A 51 3.41 -5.79 -2.66
CA ASN A 51 4.46 -6.58 -3.29
C ASN A 51 5.10 -7.54 -2.27
N ASN A 52 5.45 -8.74 -2.73
CA ASN A 52 6.24 -9.69 -1.96
C ASN A 52 7.76 -9.40 -2.07
N GLU A 53 8.59 -10.26 -1.45
CA GLU A 53 10.06 -10.18 -1.47
C GLU A 53 10.64 -10.19 -2.89
N ASP A 54 10.02 -10.96 -3.80
CA ASP A 54 10.40 -11.06 -5.21
C ASP A 54 10.02 -9.79 -6.03
N GLY A 55 9.36 -8.82 -5.39
CA GLY A 55 8.87 -7.62 -6.05
C GLY A 55 7.64 -7.86 -6.94
N LYS A 56 7.01 -9.03 -6.84
CA LYS A 56 5.77 -9.34 -7.54
C LYS A 56 4.58 -8.72 -6.83
N LYS A 57 3.67 -8.17 -7.62
CA LYS A 57 2.37 -7.70 -7.14
C LYS A 57 1.57 -8.91 -6.66
N ILE A 58 1.25 -8.93 -5.37
CA ILE A 58 0.40 -9.93 -4.73
C ILE A 58 -0.95 -9.35 -4.31
N GLY A 59 -1.10 -8.02 -4.30
CA GLY A 59 -2.38 -7.40 -4.00
C GLY A 59 -2.46 -5.92 -4.32
N GLU A 60 -3.65 -5.37 -4.16
CA GLU A 60 -3.95 -3.95 -4.40
C GLU A 60 -5.00 -3.45 -3.41
N LEU A 61 -4.81 -2.23 -2.90
CA LEU A 61 -5.75 -1.58 -2.01
C LEU A 61 -6.94 -1.06 -2.82
N LYS A 62 -8.09 -1.71 -2.70
CA LYS A 62 -9.30 -1.35 -3.45
C LYS A 62 -10.15 -0.31 -2.76
N LYS A 63 -10.16 -0.32 -1.43
CA LYS A 63 -11.03 0.57 -0.65
C LYS A 63 -10.43 0.86 0.71
N ILE A 64 -10.65 2.08 1.19
CA ILE A 64 -10.40 2.46 2.58
C ILE A 64 -11.72 2.96 3.14
N GLU A 65 -12.16 2.42 4.26
CA GLU A 65 -13.38 2.89 4.93
C GLU A 65 -13.12 4.16 5.73
N ALA A 66 -14.18 4.89 6.05
CA ALA A 66 -14.10 6.13 6.83
C ALA A 66 -13.48 5.91 8.24
N THR A 67 -13.56 4.67 8.75
CA THR A 67 -12.93 4.24 10.00
C THR A 67 -11.42 4.02 9.90
N GLY A 68 -10.85 4.06 8.69
CA GLY A 68 -9.43 3.77 8.43
C GLY A 68 -9.11 2.30 8.18
N ILE A 69 -10.12 1.44 8.01
CA ILE A 69 -9.95 0.03 7.65
C ILE A 69 -9.61 -0.06 6.16
N GLU A 70 -8.50 -0.72 5.85
CA GLU A 70 -8.00 -0.93 4.49
C GLU A 70 -8.48 -2.29 3.94
N HIS A 71 -9.14 -2.28 2.79
CA HIS A 71 -9.62 -3.46 2.10
C HIS A 71 -8.71 -3.77 0.91
N TRP A 72 -7.81 -4.71 1.13
CA TRP A 72 -6.86 -5.20 0.14
C TRP A 72 -7.43 -6.39 -0.64
N GLU A 73 -7.31 -6.34 -1.95
CA GLU A 73 -7.61 -7.45 -2.85
C GLU A 73 -6.29 -8.15 -3.20
N PHE A 74 -6.09 -9.35 -2.66
CA PHE A 74 -4.91 -10.16 -2.96
C PHE A 74 -5.18 -11.12 -4.10
N ASN A 75 -4.21 -11.24 -5.00
CA ASN A 75 -4.24 -12.15 -6.13
C ASN A 75 -3.55 -13.45 -5.69
N ASP A 76 -4.31 -14.34 -5.05
CA ASP A 76 -3.87 -15.71 -4.79
C ASP A 76 -4.01 -16.48 -6.12
N ASN A 77 -2.90 -16.71 -6.81
CA ASN A 77 -2.85 -17.47 -8.06
C ASN A 77 -1.79 -18.56 -7.94
#